data_AF-A0A453CWP9-F1
#
_entry.id   AF-A0A453CWP9-F1
#
_cell.length_a   1.000
_cell.length_b   1.000
_cell.length_c   1.000
_cell.angle_alpha   90.00
_cell.angle_beta   90.00
_cell.angle_gamma   90.00
#
_symmetry.space_group_name_H-M   'P 1'
#
loop_
_entity.id
_entity.type
_entity.pdbx_description
1 polymer ?
#
loop_
_entity_poly.entity_id
_entity_poly.type
_entity_poly.pdbx_seq_one_letter_code
_entity_poly.pdbx_strand_id
1 'polypeptide(L)'
;YPQFVCRLPPRDDADDHAGAADIEVTLVETHASVRVMAPRRPGQLLRMVAGMEALRLTVLHLNVTTLGSLALYSLSVKQVEEGCGLTTADDIAASVHHVLCLVDAEATSQRLLAGGQQEISR
;
A
#
# COMPACT_ATOMS: atom_id res chain seq x y z
N TYR A 1 -0.07 5.22 -32.59
CA TYR A 1 1.01 4.35 -32.09
C TYR A 1 1.01 4.52 -30.57
N PRO A 2 0.59 3.54 -29.75
CA PRO A 2 0.64 3.74 -28.30
C PRO A 2 2.03 3.34 -27.80
N GLN A 3 2.69 4.28 -27.12
CA GLN A 3 3.95 4.03 -26.40
C GLN A 3 3.62 3.50 -25.01
N PHE A 4 3.72 2.18 -24.83
CA PHE A 4 3.81 1.58 -23.50
C PHE A 4 5.24 1.80 -22.98
N VAL A 5 5.42 2.70 -22.02
CA VAL A 5 6.69 2.88 -21.34
C VAL A 5 6.56 2.29 -19.94
N CYS A 6 6.83 1.00 -19.82
CA CYS A 6 7.32 0.44 -18.57
C CYS A 6 8.83 0.70 -18.55
N ARG A 7 9.27 1.72 -17.81
CA ARG A 7 10.68 1.85 -17.41
C ARG A 7 10.75 2.00 -15.91
N LEU A 8 10.87 0.88 -15.21
CA LEU A 8 11.74 0.85 -14.03
C LEU A 8 13.05 0.18 -14.45
N PRO A 9 14.21 0.83 -14.26
CA PRO A 9 15.48 0.12 -14.29
C PRO A 9 15.51 -0.91 -13.16
N PRO A 10 16.23 -2.04 -13.32
CA PRO A 10 16.48 -2.94 -12.20
C PRO A 10 17.31 -2.18 -11.16
N ARG A 11 16.74 -1.94 -9.98
CA ARG A 11 17.54 -1.62 -8.80
C ARG A 11 18.13 -2.93 -8.31
N ASP A 12 19.37 -3.17 -8.67
CA ASP A 12 20.25 -4.20 -8.11
C ASP A 12 20.65 -3.80 -6.68
N ASP A 13 19.67 -3.74 -5.79
CA ASP A 13 19.88 -3.74 -4.35
C ASP A 13 19.17 -4.99 -3.83
N ALA A 14 19.93 -6.07 -3.73
CA ALA A 14 19.54 -7.28 -3.02
C ALA A 14 19.33 -6.92 -1.55
N ASP A 15 18.08 -6.66 -1.19
CA ASP A 15 17.64 -6.71 0.20
C ASP A 15 16.34 -7.51 0.28
N ASP A 16 16.33 -8.42 1.23
CA ASP A 16 15.36 -9.48 1.50
C ASP A 16 13.96 -8.92 1.82
N HIS A 17 13.28 -8.36 0.82
CA HIS A 17 11.95 -7.78 0.95
C HIS A 17 10.93 -8.52 0.09
N ALA A 18 11.04 -9.84 -0.05
CA ALA A 18 10.02 -10.68 -0.69
C ALA A 18 8.64 -10.64 -0.01
N GLY A 19 8.48 -9.82 1.05
CA GLY A 19 7.21 -9.53 1.73
C GLY A 19 6.86 -8.05 1.91
N ALA A 20 7.73 -7.08 1.57
CA ALA A 20 7.40 -5.66 1.74
C ALA A 20 6.85 -5.05 0.45
N ALA A 21 5.78 -4.27 0.60
CA ALA A 21 5.16 -3.60 -0.53
C ALA A 21 6.11 -2.56 -1.14
N ASP A 22 6.19 -2.51 -2.47
CA ASP A 22 6.91 -1.44 -3.17
C ASP A 22 6.07 -0.16 -3.09
N ILE A 23 6.62 0.90 -2.50
CA ILE A 23 5.92 2.17 -2.25
C ILE A 23 6.63 3.29 -2.98
N GLU A 24 5.90 3.99 -3.82
CA GLU A 24 6.37 5.17 -4.52
C GLU A 24 5.45 6.35 -4.23
N VAL A 25 6.03 7.48 -3.80
CA VAL A 25 5.29 8.71 -3.51
C VAL A 25 5.79 9.82 -4.41
N THR A 26 4.87 10.46 -5.11
CA THR A 26 5.14 11.67 -5.90
C THR A 26 4.31 12.82 -5.34
N LEU A 27 4.98 13.87 -4.87
CA LEU A 27 4.30 15.10 -4.50
C LEU A 27 3.93 15.90 -5.75
N VAL A 28 2.66 16.26 -5.88
CA VAL A 28 2.13 17.18 -6.88
C VAL A 28 1.69 18.43 -6.14
N GLU A 29 1.77 19.61 -6.76
CA GLU A 29 1.65 20.92 -6.09
C GLU A 29 0.57 21.01 -4.99
N THR A 30 -0.61 20.43 -5.23
CA THR A 30 -1.75 20.46 -4.30
C THR A 30 -2.19 19.09 -3.77
N HIS A 31 -1.56 18.00 -4.19
CA HIS A 31 -1.94 16.63 -3.86
C HIS A 31 -0.76 15.67 -3.98
N ALA A 32 -0.78 14.53 -3.30
CA ALA A 32 0.24 13.50 -3.45
C ALA A 32 -0.33 12.31 -4.25
N SER A 33 0.49 11.72 -5.11
CA SER A 33 0.21 10.44 -5.75
C SER A 33 1.01 9.36 -5.03
N VAL A 34 0.33 8.35 -4.51
CA VAL A 34 0.89 7.22 -3.78
C VAL A 34 0.63 5.97 -4.60
N ARG A 35 1.68 5.25 -4.96
CA ARG A 35 1.60 3.95 -5.63
C ARG A 35 2.15 2.88 -4.69
N VAL A 36 1.38 1.81 -4.52
CA VAL A 36 1.73 0.69 -3.64
C VAL A 36 1.51 -0.61 -4.39
N MET A 37 2.54 -1.44 -4.50
CA MET A 37 2.40 -2.80 -5.01
C MET A 37 2.50 -3.78 -3.84
N ALA A 38 1.44 -4.56 -3.62
CA ALA A 38 1.38 -5.51 -2.51
C ALA A 38 0.69 -6.82 -2.89
N PRO A 39 0.94 -7.93 -2.17
CA PRO A 39 0.18 -9.17 -2.33
C PRO A 39 -1.30 -8.92 -2.07
N ARG A 40 -2.17 -9.44 -2.93
CA ARG A 40 -3.62 -9.24 -2.82
C ARG A 40 -4.19 -10.07 -1.68
N ARG A 41 -4.83 -9.41 -0.72
CA ARG A 41 -5.54 -10.05 0.40
C ARG A 41 -6.97 -9.54 0.54
N PRO A 42 -7.92 -10.37 1.02
CA PRO A 42 -9.29 -9.92 1.27
C PRO A 42 -9.29 -8.81 2.34
N GLY A 43 -10.01 -7.72 2.07
CA GLY A 43 -10.14 -6.59 3.01
C GLY A 43 -8.94 -5.63 3.07
N GLN A 44 -7.83 -5.91 2.38
CA GLN A 44 -6.64 -5.07 2.38
C GLN A 44 -6.92 -3.65 1.88
N LEU A 45 -7.66 -3.52 0.79
CA LEU A 45 -7.99 -2.20 0.23
C LEU A 45 -8.73 -1.32 1.25
N LEU A 46 -9.71 -1.90 1.95
CA LEU A 46 -10.49 -1.18 2.95
C LEU A 46 -9.59 -0.70 4.10
N ARG A 47 -8.67 -1.56 4.56
CA ARG A 47 -7.72 -1.18 5.62
C ARG A 47 -6.72 -0.13 5.15
N MET A 48 -6.25 -0.22 3.91
CA MET A 48 -5.38 0.80 3.33
C MET A 48 -6.09 2.16 3.26
N VAL A 49 -7.32 2.20 2.75
CA VAL A 49 -8.13 3.43 2.69
C VAL A 49 -8.37 3.99 4.09
N ALA A 50 -8.78 3.16 5.05
CA ALA A 50 -8.96 3.57 6.44
C ALA A 50 -7.66 4.12 7.06
N GLY A 51 -6.52 3.52 6.75
CA GLY A 51 -5.21 4.02 7.18
C GLY A 51 -4.85 5.36 6.57
N MET A 52 -5.16 5.59 5.29
CA MET A 52 -4.98 6.90 4.66
C MET A 52 -5.85 7.97 5.34
N GLU A 53 -7.10 7.65 5.64
CA GLU A 53 -8.00 8.57 6.37
C GLU A 53 -7.49 8.87 7.78
N ALA A 54 -6.94 7.86 8.49
CA ALA A 54 -6.31 8.04 9.80
C ALA A 54 -5.09 8.97 9.75
N LEU A 55 -4.37 8.99 8.62
CA LEU A 55 -3.27 9.92 8.34
C LEU A 55 -3.74 11.32 7.89
N ARG A 56 -5.05 11.59 7.91
CA ARG A 56 -5.66 12.85 7.42
C ARG A 56 -5.37 13.11 5.94
N LEU A 57 -5.26 12.03 5.18
CA LEU A 57 -5.14 12.07 3.73
C LEU A 57 -6.51 11.75 3.11
N THR A 58 -7.09 12.72 2.42
CA THR A 58 -8.34 12.52 1.68
C THR A 58 -8.04 11.83 0.36
N VAL A 59 -8.55 10.61 0.16
CA VAL A 59 -8.43 9.91 -1.11
C VAL A 59 -9.33 10.58 -2.15
N LEU A 60 -8.72 11.19 -3.15
CA LEU A 60 -9.41 11.84 -4.28
C LEU A 60 -9.75 10.82 -5.37
N HIS A 61 -8.77 9.98 -5.69
CA HIS A 61 -8.90 8.99 -6.74
C HIS A 61 -8.16 7.72 -6.34
N LEU A 62 -8.79 6.57 -6.57
CA LEU A 62 -8.25 5.27 -6.28
C LEU A 62 -8.38 4.41 -7.54
N ASN A 63 -7.24 3.93 -8.03
CA ASN A 63 -7.19 2.91 -9.05
C ASN A 63 -6.54 1.65 -8.48
N VAL A 64 -7.16 0.50 -8.73
CA VAL A 64 -6.63 -0.80 -8.33
C VAL A 64 -6.43 -1.63 -9.58
N THR A 65 -5.19 -2.01 -9.85
CA THR A 65 -4.84 -2.89 -10.96
C THR A 65 -4.31 -4.19 -10.40
N THR A 66 -5.02 -5.28 -10.64
CA THR A 66 -4.61 -6.61 -10.17
C THR A 66 -3.73 -7.30 -11.19
N LEU A 67 -2.63 -7.89 -10.75
CA LEU A 67 -1.72 -8.70 -11.55
C LEU A 67 -1.49 -10.05 -10.85
N GLY A 68 -2.35 -11.03 -11.15
CA GLY A 68 -2.29 -12.35 -10.54
C GLY A 68 -2.48 -12.31 -9.02
N SER A 69 -1.43 -12.64 -8.28
CA SER A 69 -1.39 -12.60 -6.80
C SER A 69 -1.05 -11.23 -6.22
N LEU A 70 -0.68 -10.24 -7.06
CA LEU A 70 -0.35 -8.88 -6.66
C LEU A 70 -1.46 -7.90 -7.02
N ALA A 71 -1.50 -6.78 -6.32
CA ALA A 71 -2.32 -5.62 -6.66
C ALA A 71 -1.47 -4.36 -6.58
N LEU A 72 -1.56 -3.53 -7.62
CA LEU A 72 -1.07 -2.16 -7.65
C LEU A 72 -2.21 -1.23 -7.26
N TYR A 73 -2.03 -0.53 -6.15
CA TYR A 73 -2.91 0.51 -5.65
C TYR A 73 -2.31 1.86 -6.02
N SER A 74 -3.00 2.63 -6.85
CA SER A 74 -2.63 4.00 -7.18
C SER A 74 -3.65 4.95 -6.58
N LEU A 75 -3.24 5.74 -5.60
CA LEU A 75 -4.08 6.66 -4.87
C LEU A 75 -3.60 8.09 -5.10
N SER A 76 -4.50 8.98 -5.48
CA SER A 76 -4.26 10.43 -5.40
C SER A 76 -4.89 10.92 -4.11
N VAL A 77 -4.09 11.50 -3.23
CA VAL A 77 -4.51 11.96 -1.92
C VAL A 77 -4.29 13.46 -1.78
N LYS A 78 -5.20 14.13 -1.10
CA LYS A 78 -5.04 15.53 -0.69
C LYS A 78 -4.82 15.57 0.81
N GLN A 79 -3.82 16.33 1.24
CA GLN A 79 -3.61 16.59 2.65
C GLN A 79 -4.72 17.52 3.16
N VAL A 80 -5.28 17.19 4.32
CA VAL A 80 -6.16 18.12 5.03
C VAL A 80 -5.28 19.20 5.66
N GLU A 81 -5.49 20.47 5.27
CA GLU A 81 -4.64 21.59 5.71
C GLU A 81 -4.64 21.81 7.23
N GLU A 82 -5.67 21.33 7.92
CA GLU A 82 -5.75 21.42 9.38
C GLU A 82 -5.18 20.15 10.05
N GLY A 83 -3.89 20.23 10.41
CA GLY A 83 -3.23 19.28 11.31
C GLY A 83 -2.58 18.05 10.66
N CYS A 84 -2.39 18.01 9.34
CA CYS A 84 -1.57 16.98 8.69
C CYS A 84 -0.08 17.36 8.77
N GLY A 85 0.71 16.61 9.54
CA GLY A 85 2.15 16.83 9.69
C GLY A 85 3.02 16.24 8.56
N LEU A 86 2.39 15.64 7.54
CA LEU A 86 3.09 14.92 6.47
C LEU A 86 3.56 15.90 5.38
N THR A 87 4.57 16.72 5.65
CA THR A 87 4.95 17.81 4.73
C THR A 87 5.78 17.35 3.53
N THR A 88 6.42 16.19 3.61
CA THR A 88 7.32 15.68 2.57
C THR A 88 6.86 14.34 2.00
N ALA A 89 7.35 14.00 0.80
CA ALA A 89 7.10 12.70 0.20
C ALA A 89 7.61 11.53 1.07
N ASP A 90 8.71 11.75 1.80
CA ASP A 90 9.31 10.77 2.71
C ASP A 90 8.41 10.51 3.93
N ASP A 91 7.88 11.57 4.56
CA ASP A 91 6.93 11.44 5.69
C ASP A 91 5.69 10.64 5.28
N ILE A 92 5.16 10.93 4.09
CA ILE A 92 4.01 10.21 3.52
C ILE A 92 4.40 8.75 3.27
N ALA A 93 5.54 8.49 2.64
CA ALA A 93 6.00 7.13 2.34
C ALA A 93 6.18 6.30 3.62
N ALA A 94 6.83 6.86 4.63
CA ALA A 94 7.03 6.21 5.93
C ALA A 94 5.70 5.90 6.63
N SER A 95 4.75 6.84 6.59
CA SER A 95 3.42 6.67 7.19
C SER A 95 2.58 5.62 6.46
N VAL A 96 2.59 5.65 5.12
CA VAL A 96 1.93 4.65 4.27
C VAL A 96 2.54 3.27 4.51
N HIS A 97 3.87 3.19 4.61
CA HIS A 97 4.59 1.95 4.94
C HIS A 97 4.16 1.41 6.30
N HIS A 98 4.04 2.27 7.31
CA HIS A 98 3.55 1.87 8.63
C HIS A 98 2.13 1.29 8.58
N VAL A 99 1.22 1.92 7.83
CA VAL A 99 -0.13 1.38 7.58
C VAL A 99 -0.05 0.01 6.92
N LEU A 100 0.78 -0.17 5.90
CA LEU A 100 0.95 -1.46 5.22
C LEU A 100 1.46 -2.55 6.15
N CYS A 101 2.43 -2.25 7.03
CA CYS A 101 2.89 -3.19 8.04
C CYS A 101 1.76 -3.64 8.98
N LEU A 102 0.91 -2.72 9.43
CA LEU A 102 -0.25 -3.06 10.26
C LEU A 102 -1.22 -3.98 9.49
N VAL A 103 -1.55 -3.62 8.25
CA VAL A 103 -2.44 -4.40 7.40
C VAL A 103 -1.91 -5.82 7.15
N ASP A 104 -0.61 -5.98 6.95
CA ASP A 104 0.02 -7.28 6.77
C ASP A 104 0.07 -8.09 8.07
N ALA A 105 0.43 -7.47 9.20
CA ALA A 105 0.45 -8.12 10.51
C ALA A 105 -0.95 -8.64 10.92
N GLU A 106 -2.00 -7.84 10.68
CA GLU A 106 -3.40 -8.26 10.88
C GLU A 106 -3.78 -9.42 9.97
N ALA A 107 -3.37 -9.38 8.69
CA ALA A 107 -3.65 -10.46 7.76
C ALA A 107 -2.94 -11.76 8.15
N THR A 108 -1.70 -11.67 8.63
CA THR A 108 -0.92 -12.81 9.13
C THR A 108 -1.57 -13.41 10.38
N SER A 109 -2.04 -12.56 11.30
CA SER A 109 -2.77 -12.99 12.50
C SER A 109 -4.07 -13.71 12.14
N GLN A 110 -4.85 -13.18 11.18
CA GLN A 110 -6.08 -13.80 10.71
C GLN A 110 -5.84 -15.17 10.04
N ARG A 111 -4.71 -15.34 9.35
CA ARG A 111 -4.32 -16.63 8.76
C ARG A 111 -3.93 -17.66 9.82
N LEU A 112 -3.22 -17.25 10.88
CA LEU A 112 -2.86 -18.15 11.99
C LEU A 112 -4.11 -18.62 12.75
N LEU A 113 -5.07 -17.73 12.97
CA LEU A 113 -6.36 -18.09 13.60
C LEU A 113 -7.21 -19.02 12.72
N ALA A 114 -7.20 -18.81 11.39
CA ALA A 114 -7.91 -19.67 10.45
C ALA A 114 -7.21 -21.03 10.19
N GLY A 115 -5.90 -21.13 10.45
CA GLY A 115 -5.11 -22.35 10.25
C GLY A 115 -5.18 -23.36 11.41
N GLY A 116 -5.78 -23.00 12.55
CA GLY A 116 -5.88 -23.86 13.74
C GLY A 116 -6.99 -24.92 13.73
N GLN A 117 -7.70 -25.12 12.62
CA GLN A 117 -8.79 -26.09 12.48
C GLN A 117 -8.53 -27.14 11.38
N GLN A 118 -7.35 -27.77 11.35
CA GLN A 118 -7.14 -28.99 10.54
C GLN A 118 -6.22 -30.02 11.20
N GLU A 119 -6.27 -30.22 12.52
CA GLU A 119 -5.72 -31.44 13.12
C GLU A 119 -6.59 -31.87 14.31
N ILE A 120 -7.74 -32.48 14.05
CA ILE A 120 -8.34 -33.57 14.85
C ILE A 120 -9.36 -34.26 13.95
N SER A 121 -9.24 -35.60 13.86
CA SER A 121 -10.15 -36.54 13.18
C SER A 121 -9.85 -36.85 11.70
N ARG A 122 -8.94 -37.80 11.48
CA ARG A 122 -9.32 -39.16 11.07
C ARG A 122 -8.19 -40.16 11.22
#